data_AF-A0A561VSJ4-F1
#
_entry.id   AF-A0A561VSJ4-F1
#
_cell.length_a   1.000
_cell.length_b   1.000
_cell.length_c   1.000
_cell.angle_alpha   90.00
_cell.angle_beta   90.00
_cell.angle_gamma   90.00
#
_symmetry.space_group_name_H-M   'P 1'
#
loop_
_entity.id
_entity.type
_entity.pdbx_description
1 polymer ?
#
loop_
_entity_poly.entity_id
_entity_poly.type
_entity_poly.pdbx_seq_one_letter_code
_entity_poly.pdbx_strand_id
1 'polypeptide(L)'
;MTTPPATPRPPVGESAPPRSPVGESAASCSPVGESAASCSPVGESAASSPAEAGGEADPRACASSSPEAGADGLPPRSCGGAGCGGETCFARTARTPRDGEPRPTVTEVPDPRTDRRIGWLRADSIWWGGRLRTGVALRIGVDGLAKPVPAEMAPADGTRRFPGTLLPGLVDAHVHAALADLGAVRAGGIAAVWDLGGVPQALAELAARAAQPDSRLPRIRYAGPFLTSPGGYPSDRPWAPAGSWREVTSAAGAAAAVAAARSAGASLIKVTAHAGSPMLPQPTLRALVDAAHAAGLPVVVHAEGTGTVAAAFEAGADLLAHTPWTEPLPDALVRACAGRMTWISTLDIHGWGEPDPARDVAIGNLRRFIGHGGKVRYGTDLGNGPLPPGVNPRELRALRSAGLGPDEILLAMTEPGSPGITWIPGGLELSPDAFADVLATARVVDETVHPRRP
;
A
#
# COMPACT_ATOMS: atom_id res chain seq x y z
N MET A 1 -20.17 65.07 -54.24
CA MET A 1 -18.96 65.40 -53.46
C MET A 1 -18.78 64.32 -52.41
N THR A 2 -17.58 63.76 -52.29
CA THR A 2 -17.25 62.61 -51.45
C THR A 2 -16.37 63.04 -50.27
N THR A 3 -16.69 62.55 -49.07
CA THR A 3 -15.97 62.80 -47.81
C THR A 3 -16.04 61.53 -46.93
N PRO A 4 -15.11 61.33 -45.97
CA PRO A 4 -14.38 60.05 -45.87
C PRO A 4 -14.88 59.07 -44.78
N PRO A 5 -14.34 57.84 -44.72
CA PRO A 5 -14.75 56.84 -43.73
C PRO A 5 -14.20 57.13 -42.32
N ALA A 6 -14.95 56.70 -41.30
CA ALA A 6 -14.57 56.83 -39.89
C ALA A 6 -13.69 55.66 -39.41
N THR A 7 -12.72 55.96 -38.54
CA THR A 7 -11.87 54.98 -37.85
C THR A 7 -12.59 54.31 -36.67
N PRO A 8 -12.30 53.03 -36.36
CA PRO A 8 -12.92 52.33 -35.24
C PRO A 8 -12.30 52.71 -33.89
N ARG A 9 -13.13 52.72 -32.83
CA ARG A 9 -12.70 52.89 -31.43
C ARG A 9 -12.13 51.58 -30.86
N PRO A 10 -11.17 51.63 -29.91
CA PRO A 10 -10.74 50.47 -29.15
C PRO A 10 -11.80 50.05 -28.10
N PRO A 11 -11.85 48.76 -27.70
CA PRO A 11 -12.75 48.28 -26.66
C PRO A 11 -12.30 48.69 -25.24
N VAL A 12 -13.28 48.71 -24.32
CA VAL A 12 -13.13 49.08 -22.91
C VAL A 12 -12.57 47.89 -22.10
N GLY A 13 -11.72 48.16 -21.11
CA GLY A 13 -11.04 47.13 -20.33
C GLY A 13 -11.89 46.48 -19.24
N GLU A 14 -11.60 45.21 -18.94
CA GLU A 14 -12.07 44.49 -17.77
C GLU A 14 -11.00 44.40 -16.68
N SER A 15 -11.45 44.40 -15.42
CA SER A 15 -10.60 44.45 -14.23
C SER A 15 -9.92 43.11 -13.92
N ALA A 16 -8.62 43.14 -13.62
CA ALA A 16 -7.85 41.96 -13.23
C ALA A 16 -8.06 41.57 -11.75
N PRO A 17 -8.12 40.27 -11.42
CA PRO A 17 -7.99 39.77 -10.04
C PRO A 17 -6.52 39.82 -9.57
N PRO A 18 -6.27 39.84 -8.24
CA PRO A 18 -4.93 40.05 -7.69
C PRO A 18 -3.98 38.85 -7.91
N ARG A 19 -2.70 39.15 -8.16
CA ARG A 19 -1.62 38.17 -8.27
C ARG A 19 -1.13 37.75 -6.88
N SER A 20 -1.06 36.44 -6.62
CA SER A 20 -0.23 35.88 -5.55
C SER A 20 1.21 35.70 -6.05
N PRO A 21 2.24 35.91 -5.20
CA PRO A 21 3.63 35.78 -5.61
C PRO A 21 4.05 34.31 -5.70
N VAL A 22 4.56 33.90 -6.87
CA VAL A 22 5.30 32.64 -7.04
C VAL A 22 6.76 32.92 -6.68
N GLY A 23 7.30 32.19 -5.70
CA GLY A 23 8.73 32.18 -5.40
C GLY A 23 9.43 31.06 -6.16
N GLU A 24 10.41 31.42 -6.99
CA GLU A 24 11.30 30.45 -7.65
C GLU A 24 12.25 29.79 -6.63
N SER A 25 12.39 28.46 -6.70
CA SER A 25 13.49 27.72 -6.06
C SER A 25 13.61 26.31 -6.66
N ALA A 26 14.10 26.23 -7.91
CA ALA A 26 14.47 24.96 -8.53
C ALA A 26 15.92 24.62 -8.14
N ALA A 27 16.09 23.84 -7.06
CA ALA A 27 17.41 23.37 -6.63
C ALA A 27 17.86 22.17 -7.48
N SER A 28 18.52 22.46 -8.60
CA SER A 28 19.24 21.46 -9.39
C SER A 28 20.59 21.12 -8.75
N CYS A 29 20.80 19.86 -8.38
CA CYS A 29 22.10 19.34 -7.96
C CYS A 29 22.54 18.18 -8.87
N SER A 30 23.37 18.50 -9.86
CA SER A 30 24.20 17.52 -10.58
C SER A 30 25.57 17.39 -9.90
N PRO A 31 26.22 16.21 -9.96
CA PRO A 31 27.45 15.96 -9.22
C PRO A 31 28.69 16.51 -9.92
N VAL A 32 29.65 16.98 -9.12
CA VAL A 32 31.04 17.18 -9.55
C VAL A 32 31.92 16.34 -8.63
N GLY A 33 32.67 15.41 -9.21
CA GLY A 33 33.75 14.71 -8.52
C GLY A 33 35.09 15.28 -8.96
N GLU A 34 36.11 15.17 -8.10
CA GLU A 34 37.51 15.42 -8.49
C GLU A 34 38.47 14.42 -7.84
N SER A 35 39.57 14.18 -8.53
CA SER A 35 40.53 13.10 -8.29
C SER A 35 41.80 13.54 -7.55
N ALA A 36 42.57 12.58 -7.06
CA ALA A 36 43.79 12.80 -6.28
C ALA A 36 45.03 13.28 -7.08
N ALA A 37 46.01 13.85 -6.34
CA ALA A 37 47.43 14.18 -6.62
C ALA A 37 47.74 15.67 -6.31
N SER A 38 48.93 16.11 -5.84
CA SER A 38 50.11 15.47 -5.20
C SER A 38 51.04 16.58 -4.65
N CYS A 39 52.03 16.21 -3.83
CA CYS A 39 53.26 16.96 -3.46
C CYS A 39 53.19 18.12 -2.41
N SER A 40 53.82 17.86 -1.26
CA SER A 40 54.46 18.80 -0.30
C SER A 40 55.84 19.30 -0.85
N PRO A 41 56.82 19.94 -0.12
CA PRO A 41 57.12 20.07 1.34
C PRO A 41 57.22 21.56 1.79
N VAL A 42 57.86 22.05 2.88
CA VAL A 42 58.77 21.55 3.96
C VAL A 42 58.44 22.27 5.28
N GLY A 43 58.49 21.62 6.46
CA GLY A 43 59.59 21.73 7.46
C GLY A 43 59.03 21.40 8.86
N GLU A 44 59.54 20.37 9.55
CA GLU A 44 60.55 20.44 10.64
C GLU A 44 60.08 21.24 11.89
N SER A 45 60.15 20.75 13.14
CA SER A 45 60.53 19.45 13.75
C SER A 45 59.95 19.40 15.21
N ALA A 46 60.10 18.41 16.11
CA ALA A 46 60.98 17.23 16.20
C ALA A 46 60.38 16.08 17.09
N ALA A 47 61.28 15.27 17.66
CA ALA A 47 61.16 14.08 18.52
C ALA A 47 60.51 14.32 19.94
N SER A 48 60.12 13.31 20.74
CA SER A 48 60.82 12.03 21.03
C SER A 48 59.99 10.93 21.71
N SER A 49 60.33 9.67 21.40
CA SER A 49 60.16 8.41 22.15
C SER A 49 61.36 7.51 21.77
N PRO A 50 61.90 6.58 22.62
CA PRO A 50 61.34 5.20 22.67
C PRO A 50 61.65 4.36 23.95
N ALA A 51 61.03 3.17 24.03
CA ALA A 51 61.53 1.85 24.53
C ALA A 51 60.32 1.03 25.05
N GLU A 52 59.84 -0.09 24.48
CA GLU A 52 60.45 -1.37 24.01
C GLU A 52 60.68 -2.45 25.09
N ALA A 53 59.79 -3.45 25.07
CA ALA A 53 59.98 -4.90 25.33
C ALA A 53 58.58 -5.54 25.44
N GLY A 54 58.22 -6.70 24.87
CA GLY A 54 58.96 -7.69 24.07
C GLY A 54 58.45 -9.10 24.43
N GLY A 55 58.01 -9.92 23.47
CA GLY A 55 57.55 -11.30 23.75
C GLY A 55 56.62 -11.89 22.68
N GLU A 56 57.17 -12.80 21.87
CA GLU A 56 56.51 -13.50 20.75
C GLU A 56 56.59 -15.02 20.94
N ALA A 57 55.52 -15.77 20.62
CA ALA A 57 55.59 -17.22 20.40
C ALA A 57 54.33 -17.80 19.71
N ASP A 58 54.55 -18.38 18.53
CA ASP A 58 53.77 -19.43 17.83
C ASP A 58 54.87 -20.42 17.30
N PRO A 59 54.63 -21.61 16.67
CA PRO A 59 53.40 -22.36 16.43
C PRO A 59 53.48 -23.85 16.83
N ARG A 60 52.37 -24.60 16.62
CA ARG A 60 52.45 -25.97 16.06
C ARG A 60 51.12 -26.47 15.48
N ALA A 61 51.22 -27.08 14.30
CA ALA A 61 50.10 -27.64 13.54
C ALA A 61 49.78 -29.09 13.97
N CYS A 62 48.56 -29.54 13.63
CA CYS A 62 48.32 -30.88 13.09
C CYS A 62 47.02 -30.88 12.26
N ALA A 63 46.91 -31.82 11.33
CA ALA A 63 45.93 -31.80 10.25
C ALA A 63 44.97 -32.99 10.26
N SER A 64 43.97 -32.89 9.38
CA SER A 64 43.34 -33.98 8.60
C SER A 64 42.17 -34.80 9.15
N SER A 65 41.41 -35.30 8.16
CA SER A 65 40.45 -36.42 8.14
C SER A 65 39.00 -36.20 8.57
N SER A 66 38.14 -36.07 7.55
CA SER A 66 36.83 -36.75 7.52
C SER A 66 37.04 -38.27 7.40
N PRO A 67 36.02 -39.07 7.74
CA PRO A 67 35.49 -39.98 6.73
C PRO A 67 33.96 -40.02 6.64
N GLU A 68 33.46 -40.70 5.62
CA GLU A 68 32.05 -40.83 5.26
C GLU A 68 31.28 -41.93 6.02
N ALA A 69 29.95 -41.93 5.79
CA ALA A 69 29.04 -43.08 5.78
C ALA A 69 28.62 -43.73 7.11
N GLY A 70 27.30 -43.95 7.23
CA GLY A 70 26.65 -44.58 8.37
C GLY A 70 25.13 -44.43 8.30
N ALA A 71 24.49 -45.14 7.37
CA ALA A 71 23.03 -45.25 7.33
C ALA A 71 22.56 -46.34 8.32
N ASP A 72 21.50 -46.03 9.08
CA ASP A 72 20.53 -46.92 9.75
C ASP A 72 19.75 -46.02 10.74
N GLY A 73 18.46 -46.14 11.00
CA GLY A 73 17.48 -47.16 10.63
C GLY A 73 16.28 -47.03 11.58
N LEU A 74 15.40 -46.04 11.36
CA LEU A 74 14.22 -45.81 12.20
C LEU A 74 12.99 -46.55 11.64
N PRO A 75 12.35 -47.45 12.41
CA PRO A 75 11.25 -48.28 11.90
C PRO A 75 9.91 -47.52 11.82
N PRO A 76 9.00 -47.95 10.94
CA PRO A 76 7.70 -47.31 10.76
C PRO A 76 6.75 -47.61 11.93
N ARG A 77 5.90 -46.65 12.30
CA ARG A 77 4.79 -46.87 13.23
C ARG A 77 3.69 -47.67 12.53
N SER A 78 3.47 -48.90 12.98
CA SER A 78 2.43 -49.80 12.49
C SER A 78 1.04 -49.45 13.01
N CYS A 79 0.04 -49.72 12.18
CA CYS A 79 -1.37 -49.68 12.57
C CYS A 79 -1.79 -50.97 13.30
N GLY A 80 -2.85 -50.87 14.12
CA GLY A 80 -3.48 -51.97 14.86
C GLY A 80 -3.28 -51.84 16.37
N GLY A 81 -4.29 -52.05 17.22
CA GLY A 81 -5.70 -52.39 16.96
C GLY A 81 -6.33 -53.09 18.17
N ALA A 82 -7.59 -52.76 18.47
CA ALA A 82 -8.43 -53.31 19.55
C ALA A 82 -8.03 -52.99 21.02
N GLY A 83 -9.03 -52.71 21.86
CA GLY A 83 -8.83 -52.36 23.28
C GLY A 83 -10.04 -51.66 23.93
N CYS A 84 -11.18 -52.34 23.98
CA CYS A 84 -12.49 -51.84 24.44
C CYS A 84 -12.50 -51.14 25.83
N GLY A 85 -13.40 -50.16 26.00
CA GLY A 85 -13.78 -49.70 27.35
C GLY A 85 -14.66 -48.45 27.42
N GLY A 86 -15.94 -48.61 27.80
CA GLY A 86 -16.72 -47.57 28.49
C GLY A 86 -17.59 -46.62 27.65
N GLU A 87 -18.70 -47.12 27.10
CA GLU A 87 -19.82 -46.25 26.71
C GLU A 87 -20.56 -45.72 27.96
N THR A 88 -20.78 -44.40 28.04
CA THR A 88 -21.84 -43.82 28.88
C THR A 88 -22.78 -42.98 28.03
N CYS A 89 -23.72 -43.65 27.34
CA CYS A 89 -24.83 -42.98 26.67
C CYS A 89 -25.70 -42.25 27.69
N PHE A 90 -25.67 -40.92 27.70
CA PHE A 90 -26.71 -40.11 28.34
C PHE A 90 -28.00 -40.20 27.53
N ALA A 91 -28.83 -41.20 27.85
CA ALA A 91 -30.20 -41.30 27.37
C ALA A 91 -31.01 -40.10 27.89
N ARG A 92 -31.20 -39.07 27.06
CA ARG A 92 -32.21 -38.04 27.33
C ARG A 92 -33.58 -38.66 27.14
N THR A 93 -34.27 -38.87 28.25
CA THR A 93 -35.69 -39.24 28.28
C THR A 93 -36.50 -38.21 27.50
N ALA A 94 -37.20 -38.67 26.46
CA ALA A 94 -38.16 -37.84 25.74
C ALA A 94 -39.33 -37.52 26.69
N ARG A 95 -39.43 -36.26 27.13
CA ARG A 95 -40.66 -35.77 27.77
C ARG A 95 -41.67 -35.49 26.66
N THR A 96 -42.86 -36.07 26.79
CA THR A 96 -44.03 -35.61 26.05
C THR A 96 -44.26 -34.11 26.37
N PRO A 97 -44.57 -33.26 25.37
CA PRO A 97 -44.93 -31.88 25.64
C PRO A 97 -46.17 -31.83 26.54
N ARG A 98 -46.20 -30.91 27.50
CA ARG A 98 -47.46 -30.49 28.12
C ARG A 98 -48.13 -29.51 27.18
N ASP A 99 -49.43 -29.64 27.00
CA ASP A 99 -50.23 -28.66 26.29
C ASP A 99 -50.08 -27.28 26.95
N GLY A 100 -49.51 -26.31 26.24
CA GLY A 100 -49.37 -24.92 26.70
C GLY A 100 -48.03 -24.22 26.44
N GLU A 101 -46.94 -24.91 26.07
CA GLU A 101 -45.70 -24.22 25.72
C GLU A 101 -45.74 -23.63 24.29
N PRO A 102 -45.33 -22.37 24.08
CA PRO A 102 -45.26 -21.77 22.76
C PRO A 102 -44.18 -22.47 21.93
N ARG A 103 -44.53 -22.91 20.71
CA ARG A 103 -43.54 -23.44 19.76
C ARG A 103 -42.43 -22.41 19.54
N PRO A 104 -41.15 -22.83 19.44
CA PRO A 104 -40.10 -21.93 18.99
C PRO A 104 -40.49 -21.40 17.61
N THR A 105 -40.61 -20.08 17.50
CA THR A 105 -40.79 -19.43 16.21
C THR A 105 -39.58 -19.76 15.35
N VAL A 106 -39.82 -20.49 14.25
CA VAL A 106 -38.85 -20.54 13.16
C VAL A 106 -38.72 -19.11 12.67
N THR A 107 -37.63 -18.45 13.01
CA THR A 107 -37.23 -17.21 12.34
C THR A 107 -37.02 -17.57 10.87
N GLU A 108 -37.98 -17.21 10.02
CA GLU A 108 -37.82 -17.32 8.58
C GLU A 108 -36.52 -16.59 8.21
N VAL A 109 -35.54 -17.34 7.71
CA VAL A 109 -34.38 -16.75 7.05
C VAL A 109 -34.95 -16.08 5.80
N PRO A 110 -34.93 -14.73 5.68
CA PRO A 110 -35.57 -14.07 4.57
C PRO A 110 -34.99 -14.58 3.25
N ASP A 111 -35.83 -14.84 2.24
CA ASP A 111 -35.31 -15.22 0.93
C ASP A 111 -34.36 -14.10 0.46
N PRO A 112 -33.08 -14.39 0.21
CA PRO A 112 -32.11 -13.35 -0.14
C PRO A 112 -32.38 -12.70 -1.51
N ARG A 113 -33.38 -13.19 -2.26
CA ARG A 113 -33.93 -12.56 -3.47
C ARG A 113 -34.99 -11.49 -3.17
N THR A 114 -35.53 -11.43 -1.95
CA THR A 114 -36.60 -10.50 -1.54
C THR A 114 -36.23 -9.55 -0.41
N ASP A 115 -35.15 -9.81 0.35
CA ASP A 115 -34.65 -8.87 1.35
C ASP A 115 -34.09 -7.59 0.69
N ARG A 116 -34.85 -6.49 0.81
CA ARG A 116 -34.52 -5.17 0.24
C ARG A 116 -33.22 -4.55 0.77
N ARG A 117 -32.60 -5.13 1.79
CA ARG A 117 -31.28 -4.71 2.32
C ARG A 117 -30.11 -5.32 1.54
N ILE A 118 -30.38 -6.30 0.66
CA ILE A 118 -29.39 -6.90 -0.24
C ILE A 118 -29.40 -6.13 -1.56
N GLY A 119 -28.27 -5.53 -1.91
CA GLY A 119 -28.10 -4.84 -3.19
C GLY A 119 -27.80 -5.83 -4.32
N TRP A 120 -28.23 -5.50 -5.54
CA TRP A 120 -27.94 -6.28 -6.74
C TRP A 120 -27.44 -5.37 -7.86
N LEU A 121 -26.26 -5.66 -8.39
CA LEU A 121 -25.68 -4.97 -9.54
C LEU A 121 -25.44 -5.97 -10.67
N ARG A 122 -25.68 -5.57 -11.92
CA ARG A 122 -25.34 -6.35 -13.12
C ARG A 122 -24.64 -5.46 -14.13
N ALA A 123 -23.68 -6.02 -14.85
CA ALA A 123 -23.03 -5.35 -15.97
C ALA A 123 -22.79 -6.31 -17.13
N ASP A 124 -22.29 -5.79 -18.26
CA ASP A 124 -21.94 -6.61 -19.43
C ASP A 124 -20.82 -7.59 -19.07
N SER A 125 -19.89 -7.16 -18.21
CA SER A 125 -18.86 -8.00 -17.60
C SER A 125 -18.54 -7.62 -16.15
N ILE A 126 -17.97 -8.57 -15.41
CA ILE A 126 -17.46 -8.39 -14.05
C ILE A 126 -16.03 -8.95 -14.00
N TRP A 127 -15.07 -8.14 -13.56
CA TRP A 127 -13.74 -8.62 -13.18
C TRP A 127 -13.74 -8.97 -11.69
N TRP A 128 -13.40 -10.20 -11.34
CA TRP A 128 -13.33 -10.61 -9.93
C TRP A 128 -12.29 -11.71 -9.69
N GLY A 129 -11.33 -11.44 -8.80
CA GLY A 129 -10.28 -12.38 -8.41
C GLY A 129 -9.39 -12.81 -9.58
N GLY A 130 -8.87 -11.83 -10.35
CA GLY A 130 -7.98 -12.09 -11.49
C GLY A 130 -8.65 -12.72 -12.71
N ARG A 131 -9.98 -12.54 -12.87
CA ARG A 131 -10.73 -13.06 -14.03
C ARG A 131 -11.87 -12.14 -14.43
N LEU A 132 -11.89 -11.71 -15.69
CA LEU A 132 -13.05 -11.09 -16.34
C LEU A 132 -14.09 -12.16 -16.73
N ARG A 133 -15.38 -11.90 -16.49
CA ARG A 133 -16.49 -12.84 -16.74
C ARG A 133 -17.71 -12.10 -17.27
N THR A 134 -18.44 -12.71 -18.19
CA THR A 134 -19.78 -12.29 -18.63
C THR A 134 -20.85 -13.21 -18.00
N GLY A 135 -22.13 -12.84 -18.04
CA GLY A 135 -23.21 -13.67 -17.47
C GLY A 135 -23.22 -13.77 -15.93
N VAL A 136 -22.56 -12.83 -15.25
CA VAL A 136 -22.44 -12.75 -13.79
C VAL A 136 -23.15 -11.48 -13.28
N ALA A 137 -23.63 -11.51 -12.04
CA ALA A 137 -24.10 -10.35 -11.28
C ALA A 137 -23.32 -10.23 -9.96
N LEU A 138 -23.30 -9.04 -9.35
CA LEU A 138 -22.81 -8.83 -8.00
C LEU A 138 -23.99 -8.78 -7.02
N ARG A 139 -23.99 -9.69 -6.06
CA ARG A 139 -24.83 -9.61 -4.86
C ARG A 139 -24.06 -8.86 -3.78
N ILE A 140 -24.63 -7.77 -3.27
CA ILE A 140 -24.08 -6.93 -2.21
C ILE A 140 -24.79 -7.30 -0.90
N GLY A 141 -24.04 -7.79 0.09
CA GLY A 141 -24.58 -8.11 1.40
C GLY A 141 -24.94 -6.87 2.22
N VAL A 142 -25.62 -7.09 3.36
CA VAL A 142 -25.95 -6.03 4.33
C VAL A 142 -24.72 -5.44 5.03
N ASP A 143 -23.60 -6.17 4.94
CA ASP A 143 -22.23 -5.77 5.32
C ASP A 143 -21.53 -4.90 4.26
N GLY A 144 -22.18 -4.65 3.12
CA GLY A 144 -21.60 -3.98 1.96
C GLY A 144 -20.64 -4.85 1.14
N LEU A 145 -20.45 -6.13 1.51
CA LEU A 145 -19.52 -7.02 0.82
C LEU A 145 -20.16 -7.58 -0.45
N ALA A 146 -19.46 -7.41 -1.56
CA ALA A 146 -19.89 -7.88 -2.87
C ALA A 146 -19.38 -9.29 -3.17
N LYS A 147 -20.23 -10.12 -3.79
CA LYS A 147 -19.86 -11.46 -4.27
C LYS A 147 -20.40 -11.67 -5.69
N PRO A 148 -19.56 -12.15 -6.64
CA PRO A 148 -20.02 -12.54 -7.96
C PRO A 148 -20.87 -13.82 -7.88
N VAL A 149 -22.03 -13.80 -8.55
CA VAL A 149 -22.98 -14.92 -8.65
C VAL A 149 -23.52 -15.03 -10.08
N PRO A 150 -24.03 -16.18 -10.52
CA PRO A 150 -24.70 -16.30 -11.83
C PRO A 150 -25.79 -15.24 -12.02
N ALA A 151 -25.87 -14.62 -13.21
CA ALA A 151 -26.73 -13.46 -13.43
C ALA A 151 -28.24 -13.76 -13.33
N GLU A 152 -28.64 -15.03 -13.47
CA GLU A 152 -29.99 -15.54 -13.27
C GLU A 152 -30.44 -15.56 -11.80
N MET A 153 -29.50 -15.45 -10.84
CA MET A 153 -29.84 -15.29 -9.42
C MET A 153 -30.30 -13.87 -9.07
N ALA A 154 -29.98 -12.88 -9.91
CA ALA A 154 -30.35 -11.49 -9.67
C ALA A 154 -31.83 -11.25 -10.02
N PRO A 155 -32.63 -10.67 -9.10
CA PRO A 155 -34.03 -10.39 -9.36
C PRO A 155 -34.20 -9.38 -10.50
N ALA A 156 -35.28 -9.51 -11.27
CA ALA A 156 -35.57 -8.59 -12.38
C ALA A 156 -35.76 -7.16 -11.87
N ASP A 157 -36.52 -7.01 -10.79
CA ASP A 157 -36.74 -5.76 -10.06
C ASP A 157 -35.62 -5.53 -9.02
N GLY A 158 -35.29 -4.27 -8.75
CA GLY A 158 -34.27 -3.89 -7.76
C GLY A 158 -32.81 -4.06 -8.22
N THR A 159 -32.52 -4.83 -9.27
CA THR A 159 -31.16 -4.95 -9.83
C THR A 159 -30.77 -3.69 -10.64
N ARG A 160 -29.73 -2.98 -10.18
CA ARG A 160 -29.11 -1.88 -10.94
C ARG A 160 -28.26 -2.43 -12.08
N ARG A 161 -28.39 -1.87 -13.29
CA ARG A 161 -27.68 -2.32 -14.50
C ARG A 161 -26.71 -1.24 -14.98
N PHE A 162 -25.49 -1.65 -15.31
CA PHE A 162 -24.41 -0.77 -15.79
C PHE A 162 -23.86 -1.33 -17.11
N PRO A 163 -23.69 -0.53 -18.18
CA PRO A 163 -22.91 -0.97 -19.33
C PRO A 163 -21.43 -1.12 -18.94
N GLY A 164 -20.64 -1.89 -19.68
CA GLY A 164 -19.21 -2.06 -19.44
C GLY A 164 -18.88 -3.04 -18.31
N THR A 165 -17.96 -2.67 -17.42
CA THR A 165 -17.37 -3.61 -16.43
C THR A 165 -17.50 -3.11 -14.99
N LEU A 166 -17.88 -4.02 -14.09
CA LEU A 166 -17.77 -3.83 -12.63
C LEU A 166 -16.61 -4.64 -12.05
N LEU A 167 -15.97 -4.13 -11.01
CA LEU A 167 -14.84 -4.75 -10.32
C LEU A 167 -14.84 -4.34 -8.82
N PRO A 168 -14.04 -4.99 -7.94
CA PRO A 168 -13.88 -4.53 -6.58
C PRO A 168 -13.42 -3.07 -6.55
N GLY A 169 -13.77 -2.34 -5.48
CA GLY A 169 -13.32 -0.97 -5.29
C GLY A 169 -11.79 -0.85 -5.40
N LEU A 170 -11.32 0.02 -6.29
CA LEU A 170 -9.89 0.29 -6.47
C LEU A 170 -9.30 0.98 -5.23
N VAL A 171 -8.05 0.65 -4.90
CA VAL A 171 -7.35 1.08 -3.70
C VAL A 171 -6.04 1.76 -4.07
N ASP A 172 -5.78 2.93 -3.48
CA ASP A 172 -4.45 3.54 -3.47
C ASP A 172 -3.76 3.24 -2.13
N ALA A 173 -2.68 2.46 -2.16
CA ALA A 173 -2.00 2.00 -0.95
C ALA A 173 -0.97 2.99 -0.38
N HIS A 174 -0.79 4.18 -0.97
CA HIS A 174 0.04 5.23 -0.39
C HIS A 174 -0.49 6.63 -0.75
N VAL A 175 -1.10 7.30 0.22
CA VAL A 175 -1.46 8.73 0.12
C VAL A 175 -1.09 9.46 1.41
N HIS A 176 -1.06 10.80 1.33
CA HIS A 176 -1.09 11.71 2.47
C HIS A 176 -2.40 12.51 2.44
N ALA A 177 -3.42 12.00 3.14
CA ALA A 177 -4.80 12.49 3.09
C ALA A 177 -4.95 13.97 3.52
N ALA A 178 -4.04 14.47 4.36
CA ALA A 178 -4.00 15.88 4.76
C ALA A 178 -3.55 16.83 3.63
N LEU A 179 -2.95 16.31 2.56
CA LEU A 179 -2.36 17.05 1.45
C LEU A 179 -3.12 16.85 0.12
N ALA A 180 -4.24 16.11 0.14
CA ALA A 180 -4.93 15.64 -1.06
C ALA A 180 -6.44 15.94 -1.04
N ASP A 181 -7.02 16.29 -2.19
CA ASP A 181 -8.47 16.32 -2.37
C ASP A 181 -9.01 14.89 -2.51
N LEU A 182 -9.35 14.29 -1.36
CA LEU A 182 -9.94 12.96 -1.32
C LEU A 182 -11.31 12.86 -2.03
N GLY A 183 -12.05 13.96 -2.17
CA GLY A 183 -13.30 13.99 -2.94
C GLY A 183 -13.01 13.77 -4.43
N ALA A 184 -12.02 14.48 -4.96
CA ALA A 184 -11.52 14.27 -6.32
C ALA A 184 -10.94 12.85 -6.52
N VAL A 185 -10.19 12.32 -5.55
CA VAL A 185 -9.65 10.94 -5.58
C VAL A 185 -10.77 9.90 -5.77
N ARG A 186 -11.87 10.04 -5.01
CA ARG A 186 -13.02 9.13 -5.14
C ARG A 186 -13.78 9.33 -6.45
N ALA A 187 -13.95 10.57 -6.90
CA ALA A 187 -14.55 10.87 -8.19
C ALA A 187 -13.73 10.27 -9.35
N GLY A 188 -12.40 10.24 -9.21
CA GLY A 188 -11.44 9.59 -10.10
C GLY A 188 -11.30 8.07 -9.95
N GLY A 189 -12.27 7.40 -9.31
CA GLY A 189 -12.42 5.93 -9.36
C GLY A 189 -11.80 5.12 -8.22
N ILE A 190 -11.08 5.76 -7.29
CA ILE A 190 -10.47 5.12 -6.12
C ILE A 190 -11.50 5.02 -4.98
N ALA A 191 -11.88 3.80 -4.61
CA ALA A 191 -12.87 3.53 -3.58
C ALA A 191 -12.30 3.54 -2.15
N ALA A 192 -11.02 3.23 -1.99
CA ALA A 192 -10.33 3.25 -0.70
C ALA A 192 -8.89 3.76 -0.81
N VAL A 193 -8.35 4.31 0.27
CA VAL A 193 -6.97 4.79 0.36
C VAL A 193 -6.29 4.32 1.66
N TRP A 194 -4.98 4.16 1.62
CA TRP A 194 -4.14 3.97 2.81
C TRP A 194 -3.32 5.24 3.06
N ASP A 195 -3.65 5.98 4.12
CA ASP A 195 -2.83 7.09 4.59
C ASP A 195 -1.60 6.55 5.33
N LEU A 196 -0.41 6.91 4.86
CA LEU A 196 0.85 6.43 5.42
C LEU A 196 1.62 7.49 6.21
N GLY A 197 0.95 8.52 6.73
CA GLY A 197 1.58 9.49 7.63
C GLY A 197 0.74 10.74 7.82
N GLY A 198 0.24 10.95 9.04
CA GLY A 198 -0.55 12.13 9.39
C GLY A 198 -0.84 12.23 10.89
N VAL A 199 -1.53 13.30 11.29
CA VAL A 199 -1.90 13.54 12.70
C VAL A 199 -3.00 12.55 13.13
N PRO A 200 -2.79 11.70 14.16
CA PRO A 200 -3.69 10.55 14.42
C PRO A 200 -5.16 10.92 14.65
N GLN A 201 -5.43 11.98 15.42
CA GLN A 201 -6.79 12.44 15.69
C GLN A 201 -7.51 12.91 14.40
N ALA A 202 -6.81 13.69 13.57
CA ALA A 202 -7.37 14.19 12.30
C ALA A 202 -7.66 13.04 11.33
N LEU A 203 -6.79 12.03 11.29
CA LEU A 203 -6.98 10.80 10.50
C LEU A 203 -8.18 9.97 11.00
N ALA A 204 -8.32 9.79 12.32
CA ALA A 204 -9.44 9.08 12.92
C ALA A 204 -10.78 9.76 12.62
N GLU A 205 -10.86 11.08 12.75
CA GLU A 205 -12.05 11.86 12.39
C GLU A 205 -12.36 11.82 10.89
N LEU A 206 -11.33 11.93 10.04
CA LEU A 206 -11.49 11.85 8.59
C LEU A 206 -11.96 10.47 8.14
N ALA A 207 -11.43 9.40 8.74
CA ALA A 207 -11.87 8.02 8.52
C ALA A 207 -13.32 7.80 9.01
N ALA A 208 -13.71 8.37 10.15
CA ALA A 208 -15.08 8.29 10.65
C ALA A 208 -16.08 9.03 9.74
N ARG A 209 -15.70 10.18 9.17
CA ARG A 209 -16.48 10.87 8.10
C ARG A 209 -16.50 10.05 6.80
N ALA A 210 -15.39 9.43 6.44
CA ALA A 210 -15.28 8.59 5.26
C ALA A 210 -16.08 7.29 5.36
N ALA A 211 -16.34 6.79 6.57
CA ALA A 211 -17.12 5.57 6.82
C ALA A 211 -18.64 5.75 6.69
N GLN A 212 -19.15 6.99 6.70
CA GLN A 212 -20.61 7.25 6.61
C GLN A 212 -21.20 6.72 5.29
N PRO A 213 -22.50 6.35 5.24
CA PRO A 213 -23.14 5.82 4.03
C PRO A 213 -23.06 6.79 2.84
N ASP A 214 -23.41 8.06 3.06
CA ASP A 214 -23.51 9.09 2.01
C ASP A 214 -22.17 9.78 1.70
N SER A 215 -21.06 9.27 2.26
CA SER A 215 -19.76 9.90 2.18
C SER A 215 -19.21 9.91 0.75
N ARG A 216 -18.78 11.10 0.31
CA ARG A 216 -18.09 11.30 -0.98
C ARG A 216 -16.57 11.16 -0.86
N LEU A 217 -16.08 10.63 0.26
CA LEU A 217 -14.68 10.30 0.50
C LEU A 217 -14.43 8.79 0.23
N PRO A 218 -13.23 8.40 -0.22
CA PRO A 218 -12.83 6.99 -0.29
C PRO A 218 -12.78 6.45 1.15
N ARG A 219 -12.97 5.14 1.35
CA ARG A 219 -12.75 4.55 2.69
C ARG A 219 -11.27 4.67 3.06
N ILE A 220 -10.98 5.06 4.30
CA ILE A 220 -9.61 5.38 4.73
C ILE A 220 -9.14 4.33 5.74
N ARG A 221 -8.05 3.66 5.39
CA ARG A 221 -7.16 2.98 6.33
C ARG A 221 -5.97 3.91 6.59
N TYR A 222 -5.40 3.89 7.78
CA TYR A 222 -4.30 4.81 8.11
C TYR A 222 -3.25 4.20 9.06
N ALA A 223 -2.04 4.75 8.98
CA ALA A 223 -0.89 4.45 9.84
C ALA A 223 -0.92 5.20 11.19
N GLY A 224 -1.49 6.40 11.20
CA GLY A 224 -1.19 7.39 12.23
C GLY A 224 0.12 8.11 11.92
N PRO A 225 1.01 8.32 12.91
CA PRO A 225 2.20 9.14 12.71
C PRO A 225 3.37 8.33 12.13
N PHE A 226 4.29 9.01 11.44
CA PHE A 226 5.60 8.45 11.12
C PHE A 226 6.36 8.11 12.41
N LEU A 227 6.67 6.83 12.66
CA LEU A 227 7.55 6.45 13.76
C LEU A 227 9.01 6.54 13.30
N THR A 228 9.79 7.39 13.98
CA THR A 228 11.14 7.77 13.55
C THR A 228 12.09 7.87 14.75
N SER A 229 13.40 7.98 14.52
CA SER A 229 14.36 8.33 15.59
C SER A 229 14.32 9.82 15.93
N PRO A 230 14.90 10.27 17.05
CA PRO A 230 15.07 11.70 17.33
C PRO A 230 15.74 12.45 16.17
N GLY A 231 15.11 13.53 15.71
CA GLY A 231 15.56 14.31 14.54
C GLY A 231 15.54 13.55 13.19
N GLY A 232 14.92 12.37 13.13
CA GLY A 232 14.83 11.55 11.91
C GLY A 232 13.69 11.98 11.00
N TYR A 233 13.81 11.70 9.70
CA TYR A 233 12.80 12.04 8.70
C TYR A 233 11.38 11.57 9.13
N PRO A 234 10.32 12.39 8.96
CA PRO A 234 10.29 13.73 8.36
C PRO A 234 10.28 14.86 9.41
N SER A 235 10.83 14.69 10.62
CA SER A 235 10.68 15.66 11.72
C SER A 235 11.23 17.07 11.44
N ASP A 236 12.11 17.19 10.44
CA ASP A 236 12.75 18.42 9.97
C ASP A 236 12.15 18.96 8.66
N ARG A 237 11.08 18.35 8.14
CA ARG A 237 10.48 18.71 6.85
C ARG A 237 9.30 19.69 7.03
N PRO A 238 9.29 20.84 6.32
CA PRO A 238 8.25 21.87 6.51
C PRO A 238 6.86 21.46 6.00
N TRP A 239 6.77 20.43 5.16
CA TRP A 239 5.49 19.87 4.71
C TRP A 239 4.83 18.95 5.75
N ALA A 240 5.59 18.43 6.73
CA ALA A 240 5.07 17.51 7.73
C ALA A 240 4.33 18.29 8.84
N PRO A 241 3.00 18.09 9.03
CA PRO A 241 2.27 18.79 10.08
C PRO A 241 2.77 18.41 11.47
N ALA A 242 2.80 19.36 12.41
CA ALA A 242 3.17 19.06 13.80
C ALA A 242 2.30 17.93 14.39
N GLY A 243 2.93 16.93 14.99
CA GLY A 243 2.25 15.72 15.49
C GLY A 243 1.94 14.65 14.45
N SER A 244 2.39 14.80 13.19
CA SER A 244 2.36 13.74 12.18
C SER A 244 3.52 12.76 12.29
N TRP A 245 4.52 13.01 13.14
CA TRP A 245 5.60 12.07 13.48
C TRP A 245 5.69 11.85 14.99
N ARG A 246 6.35 10.77 15.39
CA ARG A 246 6.70 10.46 16.78
C ARG A 246 8.10 9.86 16.85
N GLU A 247 8.93 10.47 17.67
CA GLU A 247 10.30 9.99 17.93
C GLU A 247 10.28 8.79 18.89
N VAL A 248 11.13 7.80 18.61
CA VAL A 248 11.24 6.54 19.35
C VAL A 248 12.71 6.28 19.67
N THR A 249 13.02 6.12 20.96
CA THR A 249 14.39 6.01 21.48
C THR A 249 14.74 4.63 22.05
N SER A 250 13.76 3.75 22.24
CA SER A 250 13.94 2.46 22.92
C SER A 250 12.85 1.46 22.55
N ALA A 251 13.07 0.18 22.83
CA ALA A 251 12.07 -0.88 22.65
C ALA A 251 10.76 -0.62 23.44
N ALA A 252 10.86 -0.11 24.67
CA ALA A 252 9.69 0.29 25.45
C ALA A 252 8.95 1.49 24.82
N GLY A 253 9.69 2.47 24.30
CA GLY A 253 9.14 3.58 23.52
C GLY A 253 8.44 3.13 22.25
N ALA A 254 8.98 2.11 21.57
CA ALA A 254 8.40 1.52 20.37
C ALA A 254 7.07 0.82 20.66
N ALA A 255 7.02 -0.02 21.70
CA ALA A 255 5.78 -0.66 22.16
C ALA A 255 4.71 0.37 22.54
N ALA A 256 5.09 1.45 23.26
CA ALA A 256 4.19 2.55 23.61
C ALA A 256 3.74 3.39 22.39
N ALA A 257 4.54 3.45 21.33
CA ALA A 257 4.18 4.12 20.08
C ALA A 257 3.14 3.30 19.29
N VAL A 258 3.38 2.01 19.12
CA VAL A 258 2.43 1.07 18.49
C VAL A 258 1.11 1.01 19.25
N ALA A 259 1.16 0.88 20.58
CA ALA A 259 -0.05 0.85 21.41
C ALA A 259 -0.89 2.13 21.25
N ALA A 260 -0.25 3.30 21.20
CA ALA A 260 -0.93 4.57 20.99
C ALA A 260 -1.54 4.67 19.58
N ALA A 261 -0.81 4.30 18.54
CA ALA A 261 -1.32 4.29 17.16
C ALA A 261 -2.53 3.35 17.01
N ARG A 262 -2.46 2.13 17.57
CA ARG A 262 -3.58 1.18 17.61
C ARG A 262 -4.79 1.74 18.37
N SER A 263 -4.55 2.40 19.50
CA SER A 263 -5.63 3.00 20.31
C SER A 263 -6.30 4.17 19.59
N ALA A 264 -5.56 4.87 18.73
CA ALA A 264 -6.08 5.89 17.82
C ALA A 264 -6.72 5.31 16.54
N GLY A 265 -6.86 3.98 16.42
CA GLY A 265 -7.54 3.32 15.30
C GLY A 265 -6.68 2.99 14.07
N ALA A 266 -5.35 3.13 14.16
CA ALA A 266 -4.46 2.77 13.05
C ALA A 266 -4.58 1.28 12.67
N SER A 267 -4.56 1.00 11.37
CA SER A 267 -4.73 -0.37 10.80
C SER A 267 -3.45 -0.96 10.21
N LEU A 268 -2.34 -0.25 10.41
CA LEU A 268 -0.96 -0.52 10.01
C LEU A 268 -0.05 0.47 10.76
N ILE A 269 1.27 0.28 10.72
CA ILE A 269 2.25 1.17 11.33
C ILE A 269 3.22 1.69 10.26
N LYS A 270 3.47 3.00 10.21
CA LYS A 270 4.52 3.61 9.36
C LYS A 270 5.78 3.83 10.17
N VAL A 271 6.92 3.41 9.63
CA VAL A 271 8.26 3.67 10.16
C VAL A 271 9.12 4.34 9.10
N THR A 272 10.15 5.08 9.48
CA THR A 272 11.07 5.74 8.53
C THR A 272 12.52 5.28 8.67
N ALA A 273 13.15 5.08 7.51
CA ALA A 273 14.57 4.81 7.31
C ALA A 273 15.02 5.62 6.08
N HIS A 274 15.61 6.79 6.33
CA HIS A 274 16.05 7.74 5.31
C HIS A 274 17.54 8.01 5.53
N ALA A 275 18.39 7.52 4.63
CA ALA A 275 19.84 7.69 4.74
C ALA A 275 20.19 9.19 4.67
N GLY A 276 21.11 9.64 5.54
CA GLY A 276 21.43 11.06 5.71
C GLY A 276 20.62 11.78 6.78
N SER A 277 19.50 11.19 7.25
CA SER A 277 18.87 11.55 8.52
C SER A 277 19.31 10.59 9.65
N PRO A 278 19.12 10.97 10.92
CA PRO A 278 19.04 10.01 12.01
C PRO A 278 18.07 8.87 11.67
N MET A 279 18.45 7.64 12.03
CA MET A 279 17.67 6.43 11.84
C MET A 279 17.50 5.67 13.16
N LEU A 280 16.43 4.89 13.29
CA LEU A 280 16.25 3.98 14.42
C LEU A 280 17.39 2.93 14.45
N PRO A 281 18.07 2.74 15.59
CA PRO A 281 19.00 1.63 15.76
C PRO A 281 18.31 0.30 15.48
N GLN A 282 19.00 -0.65 14.85
CA GLN A 282 18.42 -1.91 14.40
C GLN A 282 17.66 -2.70 15.50
N PRO A 283 18.13 -2.77 16.77
CA PRO A 283 17.36 -3.38 17.85
C PRO A 283 16.04 -2.65 18.17
N THR A 284 16.00 -1.33 18.04
CA THR A 284 14.80 -0.51 18.26
C THR A 284 13.82 -0.66 17.09
N LEU A 285 14.32 -0.68 15.84
CA LEU A 285 13.51 -0.95 14.66
C LEU A 285 12.89 -2.36 14.73
N ARG A 286 13.68 -3.37 15.15
CA ARG A 286 13.19 -4.74 15.37
C ARG A 286 12.10 -4.80 16.45
N ALA A 287 12.34 -4.18 17.62
CA ALA A 287 11.36 -4.14 18.71
C ALA A 287 10.06 -3.42 18.33
N LEU A 288 10.12 -2.43 17.43
CA LEU A 288 8.95 -1.77 16.86
C LEU A 288 8.13 -2.74 15.99
N VAL A 289 8.79 -3.46 15.08
CA VAL A 289 8.14 -4.48 14.25
C VAL A 289 7.52 -5.59 15.10
N ASP A 290 8.27 -6.14 16.07
CA ASP A 290 7.75 -7.17 16.97
C ASP A 290 6.53 -6.69 17.77
N ALA A 291 6.53 -5.44 18.24
CA ALA A 291 5.38 -4.84 18.91
C ALA A 291 4.17 -4.64 17.98
N ALA A 292 4.38 -4.25 16.72
CA ALA A 292 3.33 -4.11 15.72
C ALA A 292 2.71 -5.46 15.36
N HIS A 293 3.54 -6.50 15.16
CA HIS A 293 3.08 -7.87 14.91
C HIS A 293 2.33 -8.45 16.11
N ALA A 294 2.81 -8.26 17.34
CA ALA A 294 2.07 -8.62 18.56
C ALA A 294 0.73 -7.86 18.69
N ALA A 295 0.63 -6.66 18.11
CA ALA A 295 -0.60 -5.89 18.02
C ALA A 295 -1.51 -6.27 16.84
N GLY A 296 -1.08 -7.18 15.96
CA GLY A 296 -1.81 -7.58 14.75
C GLY A 296 -1.78 -6.53 13.62
N LEU A 297 -0.80 -5.63 13.62
CA LEU A 297 -0.67 -4.55 12.64
C LEU A 297 0.55 -4.78 11.73
N PRO A 298 0.40 -4.69 10.39
CA PRO A 298 1.55 -4.76 9.48
C PRO A 298 2.36 -3.46 9.52
N VAL A 299 3.65 -3.56 9.25
CA VAL A 299 4.60 -2.44 9.23
C VAL A 299 4.96 -2.06 7.79
N VAL A 300 4.78 -0.79 7.45
CA VAL A 300 5.27 -0.16 6.22
C VAL A 300 6.47 0.72 6.56
N VAL A 301 7.61 0.48 5.91
CA VAL A 301 8.83 1.28 6.11
C VAL A 301 9.01 2.22 4.92
N HIS A 302 9.22 3.51 5.20
CA HIS A 302 9.89 4.42 4.26
C HIS A 302 11.36 4.01 4.14
N ALA A 303 11.81 3.48 3.01
CA ALA A 303 13.18 3.01 2.81
C ALA A 303 13.85 3.77 1.66
N GLU A 304 14.70 4.75 2.01
CA GLU A 304 15.36 5.64 1.07
C GLU A 304 16.87 5.70 1.31
N GLY A 305 17.66 5.36 0.31
CA GLY A 305 19.12 5.40 0.36
C GLY A 305 19.78 4.14 0.91
N THR A 306 21.10 4.10 0.75
CA THR A 306 21.94 2.90 0.93
C THR A 306 21.67 2.16 2.23
N GLY A 307 21.33 0.88 2.12
CA GLY A 307 21.20 -0.05 3.25
C GLY A 307 19.86 0.04 4.01
N THR A 308 19.02 1.03 3.76
CA THR A 308 17.71 1.16 4.43
C THR A 308 16.78 -0.03 4.15
N VAL A 309 16.79 -0.55 2.92
CA VAL A 309 16.03 -1.75 2.52
C VAL A 309 16.51 -2.99 3.26
N ALA A 310 17.82 -3.14 3.47
CA ALA A 310 18.38 -4.26 4.23
C ALA A 310 17.96 -4.19 5.71
N ALA A 311 18.08 -3.01 6.33
CA ALA A 311 17.64 -2.78 7.70
C ALA A 311 16.14 -3.08 7.89
N ALA A 312 15.29 -2.58 6.98
CA ALA A 312 13.85 -2.83 6.99
C ALA A 312 13.50 -4.33 6.84
N PHE A 313 14.19 -5.02 5.93
CA PHE A 313 14.06 -6.46 5.72
C PHE A 313 14.45 -7.23 6.99
N GLU A 314 15.66 -7.02 7.52
CA GLU A 314 16.16 -7.69 8.72
C GLU A 314 15.29 -7.46 9.96
N ALA A 315 14.79 -6.23 10.15
CA ALA A 315 13.85 -5.92 11.21
C ALA A 315 12.51 -6.65 11.07
N GLY A 316 12.16 -7.09 9.85
CA GLY A 316 10.98 -7.91 9.59
C GLY A 316 9.76 -7.15 9.10
N ALA A 317 9.95 -5.97 8.51
CA ALA A 317 8.84 -5.20 7.94
C ALA A 317 8.06 -5.97 6.88
N ASP A 318 6.76 -5.70 6.78
CA ASP A 318 5.85 -6.37 5.86
C ASP A 318 5.80 -5.70 4.50
N LEU A 319 5.89 -4.35 4.49
CA LEU A 319 5.84 -3.55 3.27
C LEU A 319 6.95 -2.50 3.19
N LEU A 320 7.33 -2.16 1.96
CA LEU A 320 8.07 -0.95 1.66
C LEU A 320 7.16 0.09 1.01
N ALA A 321 7.29 1.33 1.48
CA ALA A 321 7.12 2.51 0.67
C ALA A 321 8.54 3.07 0.44
N HIS A 322 9.04 3.30 -0.75
CA HIS A 322 8.46 3.17 -2.07
C HIS A 322 8.97 1.88 -2.72
N THR A 323 8.83 1.72 -4.03
CA THR A 323 9.77 0.88 -4.78
C THR A 323 11.18 1.45 -4.60
N PRO A 324 12.18 0.70 -4.11
CA PRO A 324 13.53 1.22 -3.88
C PRO A 324 14.14 1.85 -5.15
N TRP A 325 14.58 3.11 -5.07
CA TRP A 325 14.93 3.95 -6.23
C TRP A 325 16.31 4.58 -6.16
N THR A 326 16.94 4.62 -4.99
CA THR A 326 18.21 5.31 -4.75
C THR A 326 19.41 4.56 -5.29
N GLU A 327 19.36 3.22 -5.32
CA GLU A 327 20.41 2.38 -5.89
C GLU A 327 19.86 1.07 -6.48
N PRO A 328 20.53 0.47 -7.48
CA PRO A 328 20.26 -0.90 -7.89
C PRO A 328 20.57 -1.89 -6.75
N LEU A 329 19.55 -2.55 -6.20
CA LEU A 329 19.72 -3.44 -5.06
C LEU A 329 20.43 -4.76 -5.44
N PRO A 330 21.24 -5.38 -4.55
CA PRO A 330 21.79 -6.71 -4.79
C PRO A 330 20.68 -7.76 -5.04
N ASP A 331 20.84 -8.64 -6.04
CA ASP A 331 19.79 -9.61 -6.42
C ASP A 331 19.36 -10.52 -5.25
N ALA A 332 20.32 -10.92 -4.41
CA ALA A 332 20.04 -11.71 -3.21
C ALA A 332 19.07 -11.00 -2.25
N LEU A 333 19.22 -9.68 -2.05
CA LEU A 333 18.31 -8.89 -1.22
C LEU A 333 16.94 -8.73 -1.90
N VAL A 334 16.91 -8.46 -3.21
CA VAL A 334 15.64 -8.36 -3.96
C VAL A 334 14.84 -9.67 -3.90
N ARG A 335 15.51 -10.81 -4.09
CA ARG A 335 14.93 -12.15 -3.97
C ARG A 335 14.44 -12.45 -2.55
N ALA A 336 15.22 -12.07 -1.54
CA ALA A 336 14.84 -12.24 -0.14
C ALA A 336 13.60 -11.42 0.20
N CYS A 337 13.54 -10.15 -0.23
CA CYS A 337 12.35 -9.30 -0.13
C CYS A 337 11.14 -9.92 -0.85
N ALA A 338 11.30 -10.38 -2.10
CA ALA A 338 10.23 -10.99 -2.89
C ALA A 338 9.58 -12.21 -2.20
N GLY A 339 10.35 -12.97 -1.42
CA GLY A 339 9.85 -14.13 -0.68
C GLY A 339 8.88 -13.81 0.48
N ARG A 340 8.77 -12.55 0.96
CA ARG A 340 7.89 -12.20 2.09
C ARG A 340 7.33 -10.78 2.15
N MET A 341 7.99 -9.79 1.57
CA MET A 341 7.55 -8.39 1.59
C MET A 341 6.56 -8.08 0.47
N THR A 342 5.84 -6.97 0.63
CA THR A 342 5.08 -6.31 -0.44
C THR A 342 5.65 -4.92 -0.72
N TRP A 343 5.89 -4.56 -1.98
CA TRP A 343 6.36 -3.22 -2.34
C TRP A 343 5.18 -2.38 -2.85
N ILE A 344 5.04 -1.16 -2.33
CA ILE A 344 4.07 -0.19 -2.82
C ILE A 344 4.73 0.64 -3.92
N SER A 345 4.08 0.76 -5.07
CA SER A 345 4.74 1.08 -6.33
C SER A 345 5.34 2.50 -6.38
N THR A 346 4.48 3.52 -6.32
CA THR A 346 4.83 4.96 -6.27
C THR A 346 5.99 5.33 -7.20
N LEU A 347 5.85 5.03 -8.49
CA LEU A 347 6.88 5.23 -9.50
C LEU A 347 6.79 6.61 -10.18
N ASP A 348 5.60 7.23 -10.19
CA ASP A 348 5.34 8.51 -10.84
C ASP A 348 5.87 9.73 -10.06
N ILE A 349 6.23 9.58 -8.77
CA ILE A 349 6.90 10.65 -8.01
C ILE A 349 8.29 11.01 -8.57
N HIS A 350 8.90 10.09 -9.32
CA HIS A 350 10.19 10.27 -9.97
C HIS A 350 10.02 10.99 -11.32
N GLY A 351 9.70 12.29 -11.24
CA GLY A 351 9.57 13.20 -12.37
C GLY A 351 8.15 13.63 -12.75
N TRP A 352 7.11 13.10 -12.10
CA TRP A 352 5.70 13.52 -12.26
C TRP A 352 5.22 13.63 -13.73
N GLY A 353 5.55 12.63 -14.53
CA GLY A 353 5.27 12.59 -15.98
C GLY A 353 6.43 12.96 -16.88
N GLU A 354 7.50 13.57 -16.36
CA GLU A 354 8.77 13.81 -17.04
C GLU A 354 9.88 12.99 -16.33
N PRO A 355 10.03 11.68 -16.64
CA PRO A 355 10.84 10.74 -15.87
C PRO A 355 12.27 11.20 -15.55
N ASP A 356 12.64 11.13 -14.26
CA ASP A 356 14.02 11.29 -13.82
C ASP A 356 14.77 9.94 -13.75
N PRO A 357 16.11 9.91 -13.60
CA PRO A 357 16.88 8.66 -13.57
C PRO A 357 16.56 7.73 -12.40
N ALA A 358 16.00 8.21 -11.29
CA ALA A 358 15.59 7.35 -10.18
C ALA A 358 14.38 6.48 -10.57
N ARG A 359 13.52 6.95 -11.47
CA ARG A 359 12.42 6.15 -12.02
C ARG A 359 12.90 4.88 -12.71
N ASP A 360 14.01 4.96 -13.43
CA ASP A 360 14.60 3.80 -14.12
C ASP A 360 15.24 2.80 -13.15
N VAL A 361 15.87 3.29 -12.07
CA VAL A 361 16.38 2.45 -10.98
C VAL A 361 15.22 1.75 -10.26
N ALA A 362 14.14 2.47 -9.94
CA ALA A 362 12.94 1.93 -9.32
C ALA A 362 12.31 0.83 -10.20
N ILE A 363 12.07 1.11 -11.49
CA ILE A 363 11.55 0.14 -12.45
C ILE A 363 12.48 -1.08 -12.59
N GLY A 364 13.80 -0.88 -12.59
CA GLY A 364 14.81 -1.95 -12.65
C GLY A 364 14.84 -2.84 -11.41
N ASN A 365 14.65 -2.26 -10.22
CA ASN A 365 14.50 -2.99 -8.96
C ASN A 365 13.16 -3.76 -8.92
N LEU A 366 12.05 -3.10 -9.26
CA LEU A 366 10.71 -3.68 -9.25
C LEU A 366 10.61 -4.86 -10.23
N ARG A 367 11.14 -4.74 -11.45
CA ARG A 367 11.16 -5.82 -12.45
C ARG A 367 11.81 -7.09 -11.92
N ARG A 368 12.91 -6.97 -11.18
CA ARG A 368 13.59 -8.13 -10.56
C ARG A 368 12.81 -8.69 -9.38
N PHE A 369 12.20 -7.81 -8.57
CA PHE A 369 11.33 -8.21 -7.46
C PHE A 369 10.12 -9.02 -7.94
N ILE A 370 9.43 -8.56 -8.99
CA ILE A 370 8.34 -9.29 -9.67
C ILE A 370 8.87 -10.61 -10.24
N GLY A 371 10.04 -10.60 -10.89
CA GLY A 371 10.68 -11.80 -11.46
C GLY A 371 11.00 -12.88 -10.41
N HIS A 372 11.16 -12.51 -9.14
CA HIS A 372 11.32 -13.44 -8.01
C HIS A 372 9.99 -13.77 -7.28
N GLY A 373 8.84 -13.38 -7.84
CA GLY A 373 7.51 -13.63 -7.29
C GLY A 373 7.03 -12.61 -6.24
N GLY A 374 7.67 -11.44 -6.17
CA GLY A 374 7.37 -10.39 -5.20
C GLY A 374 5.99 -9.76 -5.38
N LYS A 375 5.34 -9.42 -4.26
CA LYS A 375 3.98 -8.86 -4.24
C LYS A 375 4.01 -7.35 -4.37
N VAL A 376 3.20 -6.80 -5.28
CA VAL A 376 3.12 -5.35 -5.50
C VAL A 376 1.76 -4.82 -5.06
N ARG A 377 1.75 -3.62 -4.47
CA ARG A 377 0.56 -2.79 -4.26
C ARG A 377 0.68 -1.55 -5.12
N TYR A 378 -0.42 -1.16 -5.77
CA TYR A 378 -0.50 0.16 -6.39
C TYR A 378 -0.57 1.22 -5.30
N GLY A 379 0.27 2.23 -5.39
CA GLY A 379 0.12 3.46 -4.61
C GLY A 379 0.76 4.62 -5.35
N THR A 380 0.29 5.85 -5.11
CA THR A 380 0.77 7.03 -5.84
C THR A 380 1.68 7.94 -5.03
N ASP A 381 1.63 7.87 -3.70
CA ASP A 381 2.19 8.89 -2.78
C ASP A 381 1.51 10.27 -2.97
N LEU A 382 0.19 10.26 -3.19
CA LEU A 382 -0.58 11.47 -3.42
C LEU A 382 -0.46 12.46 -2.26
N GLY A 383 0.07 13.65 -2.58
CA GLY A 383 0.56 14.64 -1.61
C GLY A 383 2.02 15.02 -1.88
N ASN A 384 2.78 14.13 -2.50
CA ASN A 384 4.15 14.36 -2.97
C ASN A 384 4.16 14.88 -4.43
N GLY A 385 4.05 16.20 -4.58
CA GLY A 385 4.13 16.88 -5.88
C GLY A 385 2.87 16.77 -6.76
N PRO A 386 2.97 17.17 -8.06
CA PRO A 386 1.82 17.29 -8.97
C PRO A 386 1.35 15.92 -9.53
N LEU A 387 0.79 15.11 -8.65
CA LEU A 387 0.13 13.85 -8.97
C LEU A 387 -1.38 14.07 -9.26
N PRO A 388 -1.96 13.41 -10.28
CA PRO A 388 -3.39 13.51 -10.55
C PRO A 388 -4.20 12.78 -9.46
N PRO A 389 -5.32 13.36 -8.96
CA PRO A 389 -6.19 12.66 -8.02
C PRO A 389 -6.96 11.53 -8.72
N GLY A 390 -7.02 10.37 -8.07
CA GLY A 390 -7.74 9.18 -8.55
C GLY A 390 -6.81 8.13 -9.16
N VAL A 391 -7.30 7.39 -10.14
CA VAL A 391 -6.47 6.43 -10.89
C VAL A 391 -5.43 7.19 -11.73
N ASN A 392 -4.15 7.02 -11.43
CA ASN A 392 -3.04 7.70 -12.10
C ASN A 392 -2.53 6.87 -13.29
N PRO A 393 -2.83 7.24 -14.56
CA PRO A 393 -2.42 6.46 -15.72
C PRO A 393 -0.91 6.52 -15.98
N ARG A 394 -0.15 7.44 -15.37
CA ARG A 394 1.32 7.48 -15.45
C ARG A 394 1.94 6.39 -14.58
N GLU A 395 1.38 6.19 -13.38
CA GLU A 395 1.73 5.09 -12.46
C GLU A 395 1.40 3.72 -13.07
N LEU A 396 0.22 3.57 -13.68
CA LEU A 396 -0.16 2.32 -14.37
C LEU A 396 0.82 1.97 -15.50
N ARG A 397 1.23 2.96 -16.31
CA ARG A 397 2.25 2.75 -17.37
C ARG A 397 3.62 2.39 -16.77
N ALA A 398 4.01 2.98 -15.64
CA ALA A 398 5.25 2.63 -14.96
C ALA A 398 5.24 1.17 -14.44
N LEU A 399 4.12 0.71 -13.87
CA LEU A 399 3.90 -0.69 -13.48
C LEU A 399 3.97 -1.66 -14.68
N ARG A 400 3.39 -1.26 -15.83
CA ARG A 400 3.53 -2.01 -17.10
C ARG A 400 5.00 -2.10 -17.54
N SER A 401 5.77 -1.01 -17.45
CA SER A 401 7.21 -1.00 -17.76
C SER A 401 8.04 -1.86 -16.80
N ALA A 402 7.64 -1.99 -15.53
CA ALA A 402 8.24 -2.91 -14.57
C ALA A 402 7.89 -4.39 -14.86
N GLY A 403 6.78 -4.66 -15.55
CA GLY A 403 6.44 -5.98 -16.10
C GLY A 403 5.08 -6.55 -15.72
N LEU A 404 4.28 -5.86 -14.89
CA LEU A 404 2.96 -6.38 -14.48
C LEU A 404 2.00 -6.44 -15.66
N GLY A 405 1.28 -7.55 -15.81
CA GLY A 405 0.09 -7.68 -16.64
C GLY A 405 -1.09 -6.82 -16.15
N PRO A 406 -2.08 -6.50 -17.00
CA PRO A 406 -3.31 -5.80 -16.60
C PRO A 406 -4.03 -6.42 -15.39
N ASP A 407 -4.20 -7.76 -15.38
CA ASP A 407 -4.80 -8.47 -14.24
C ASP A 407 -3.96 -8.36 -12.95
N GLU A 408 -2.62 -8.34 -13.06
CA GLU A 408 -1.72 -8.19 -11.92
C GLU A 408 -1.78 -6.76 -11.36
N ILE A 409 -1.92 -5.74 -12.21
CA ILE A 409 -2.16 -4.36 -11.78
C ILE A 409 -3.52 -4.24 -11.08
N LEU A 410 -4.58 -4.85 -11.62
CA LEU A 410 -5.89 -4.87 -10.96
C LEU A 410 -5.86 -5.62 -9.61
N LEU A 411 -5.06 -6.68 -9.47
CA LEU A 411 -4.81 -7.34 -8.18
C LEU A 411 -4.00 -6.43 -7.23
N ALA A 412 -3.00 -5.71 -7.73
CA ALA A 412 -2.24 -4.73 -6.93
C ALA A 412 -3.12 -3.58 -6.43
N MET A 413 -4.13 -3.19 -7.22
CA MET A 413 -5.13 -2.15 -6.92
C MET A 413 -6.38 -2.62 -6.17
N THR A 414 -6.55 -3.91 -5.84
CA THR A 414 -7.77 -4.40 -5.16
C THR A 414 -7.45 -5.20 -3.90
N GLU A 415 -8.26 -5.03 -2.86
CA GLU A 415 -8.10 -5.74 -1.59
C GLU A 415 -9.32 -6.64 -1.31
N PRO A 416 -9.14 -7.95 -1.05
CA PRO A 416 -10.24 -8.85 -0.70
C PRO A 416 -11.01 -8.35 0.53
N GLY A 417 -12.32 -8.18 0.37
CA GLY A 417 -13.17 -7.65 1.45
C GLY A 417 -13.14 -6.13 1.61
N SER A 418 -12.37 -5.40 0.80
CA SER A 418 -12.50 -3.94 0.73
C SER A 418 -13.91 -3.57 0.23
N PRO A 419 -14.63 -2.66 0.91
CA PRO A 419 -15.96 -2.25 0.52
C PRO A 419 -15.94 -1.33 -0.70
N GLY A 420 -17.07 -1.29 -1.41
CA GLY A 420 -17.24 -0.47 -2.60
C GLY A 420 -16.98 -1.25 -3.89
N ILE A 421 -17.56 -0.73 -4.98
CA ILE A 421 -17.47 -1.28 -6.33
C ILE A 421 -16.98 -0.17 -7.25
N THR A 422 -16.01 -0.49 -8.11
CA THR A 422 -15.62 0.41 -9.18
C THR A 422 -16.30 -0.03 -10.49
N TRP A 423 -16.68 0.95 -11.30
CA TRP A 423 -17.32 0.80 -12.60
C TRP A 423 -16.44 1.44 -13.68
N ILE A 424 -16.25 0.73 -14.80
CA ILE A 424 -15.58 1.22 -16.00
C ILE A 424 -16.64 1.32 -17.12
N PRO A 425 -17.09 2.54 -17.49
CA PRO A 425 -18.24 2.74 -18.37
C PRO A 425 -18.09 2.15 -19.77
N GLY A 426 -16.88 2.22 -20.35
CA GLY A 426 -16.58 1.67 -21.68
C GLY A 426 -16.34 0.15 -21.69
N GLY A 427 -16.35 -0.50 -20.52
CA GLY A 427 -15.81 -1.85 -20.36
C GLY A 427 -14.30 -1.84 -20.11
N LEU A 428 -13.82 -2.91 -19.49
CA LEU A 428 -12.41 -3.13 -19.19
C LEU A 428 -11.69 -3.69 -20.41
N GLU A 429 -10.82 -2.89 -21.01
CA GLU A 429 -9.91 -3.33 -22.06
C GLU A 429 -8.56 -3.72 -21.45
N LEU A 430 -8.13 -4.97 -21.68
CA LEU A 430 -6.86 -5.50 -21.18
C LEU A 430 -5.73 -5.40 -22.23
N SER A 431 -5.90 -4.58 -23.27
CA SER A 431 -4.83 -4.31 -24.22
C SER A 431 -3.72 -3.48 -23.56
N PRO A 432 -2.43 -3.74 -23.83
CA PRO A 432 -1.32 -3.00 -23.23
C PRO A 432 -1.42 -1.47 -23.32
N ASP A 433 -1.93 -0.99 -24.45
CA ASP A 433 -1.88 0.43 -24.82
C ASP A 433 -3.08 1.21 -24.29
N ALA A 434 -4.28 0.62 -24.26
CA ALA A 434 -5.50 1.30 -23.80
C ALA A 434 -5.74 1.13 -22.28
N PHE A 435 -5.23 0.06 -21.65
CA PHE A 435 -5.57 -0.30 -20.26
C PHE A 435 -5.45 0.85 -19.26
N ALA A 436 -4.37 1.64 -19.33
CA ALA A 436 -4.13 2.73 -18.39
C ALA A 436 -5.18 3.85 -18.51
N ASP A 437 -5.52 4.26 -19.73
CA ASP A 437 -6.48 5.34 -19.98
C ASP A 437 -7.92 4.87 -19.78
N VAL A 438 -8.23 3.61 -20.14
CA VAL A 438 -9.52 2.97 -19.85
C VAL A 438 -9.74 2.89 -18.34
N LEU A 439 -8.74 2.46 -17.56
CA LEU A 439 -8.87 2.37 -16.10
C LEU A 439 -8.96 3.77 -15.44
N ALA A 440 -8.37 4.81 -16.03
CA ALA A 440 -8.58 6.20 -15.60
C ALA A 440 -10.01 6.72 -15.81
N THR A 441 -10.85 6.04 -16.61
CA THR A 441 -12.30 6.33 -16.70
C THR A 441 -13.12 5.76 -15.52
N ALA A 442 -12.48 5.02 -14.61
CA ALA A 442 -13.12 4.40 -13.45
C ALA A 442 -13.96 5.38 -12.62
N ARG A 443 -15.11 4.91 -12.13
CA ARG A 443 -16.00 5.63 -11.19
C ARG A 443 -16.36 4.71 -10.03
N VAL A 444 -16.33 5.23 -8.80
CA VAL A 444 -16.84 4.49 -7.64
C VAL A 444 -18.36 4.47 -7.69
N VAL A 445 -18.98 3.30 -7.65
CA VAL A 445 -20.43 3.13 -7.68
C VAL A 445 -21.03 3.61 -6.36
N ASP A 446 -21.92 4.59 -6.44
CA ASP A 446 -22.82 5.01 -5.38
C ASP A 446 -24.20 5.38 -5.94
N GLU A 447 -25.08 5.94 -5.12
CA GLU A 447 -26.45 6.28 -5.52
C GLU A 447 -26.55 7.34 -6.63
N THR A 448 -25.58 8.26 -6.74
CA THR A 448 -25.56 9.32 -7.77
C THR A 448 -25.06 8.82 -9.13
N VAL A 449 -24.41 7.65 -9.15
CA VAL A 449 -23.96 7.00 -10.39
C VAL A 449 -25.15 6.32 -11.05
N HIS A 450 -25.86 7.10 -11.86
CA HIS A 450 -26.89 6.61 -12.78
C HIS A 450 -26.26 6.37 -14.15
N PRO A 451 -25.95 5.12 -14.54
CA PRO A 451 -25.63 4.82 -15.93
C PRO A 451 -26.82 5.23 -16.79
N ARG A 452 -26.59 6.13 -17.76
CA ARG A 452 -27.61 6.48 -18.74
C ARG A 452 -28.05 5.20 -19.45
N ARG A 453 -29.36 4.95 -19.51
CA ARG A 453 -29.86 3.92 -20.42
C ARG A 453 -29.49 4.33 -21.84
N PRO A 454 -28.91 3.44 -22.66
CA PRO A 454 -28.73 3.68 -24.09
C PRO A 454 -30.09 3.83 -24.79
#